data_AF-A0A3D2IEJ7-F1
#
_entry.id   AF-A0A3D2IEJ7-F1
#
_cell.length_a   1.000
_cell.length_b   1.000
_cell.length_c   1.000
_cell.angle_alpha   90.00
_cell.angle_beta   90.00
_cell.angle_gamma   90.00
#
_symmetry.space_group_name_H-M   'P 1'
#
loop_
_entity.id
_entity.type
_entity.pdbx_description
1 polymer ?
#
loop_
_entity_poly.entity_id
_entity_poly.type
_entity_poly.pdbx_seq_one_letter_code
_entity_poly.pdbx_strand_id
1 'polypeptide(L)'
;MTYDDLKTQIADFLNRSDLTSKLDFFIDATEGELNRRLRTKDMVVRATATADGQYLSLPTDWLEAINVEISSGDFTPLLQQSIESL
;
A
#
# COMPACT_ATOMS: atom_id res chain seq x y z
N MET A 1 6.00 21.46 2.76
CA MET A 1 4.63 21.74 2.27
C MET A 1 3.69 21.02 3.19
N THR A 2 2.85 21.74 3.91
CA THR A 2 1.82 21.16 4.78
C THR A 2 0.51 20.95 4.00
N TYR A 3 -0.45 20.26 4.60
CA TYR A 3 -1.78 20.08 4.01
C TYR A 3 -2.52 21.41 3.85
N ASP A 4 -2.39 22.32 4.82
CA ASP A 4 -3.00 23.65 4.76
C ASP A 4 -2.33 24.55 3.70
N ASP A 5 -1.00 24.43 3.51
CA ASP A 5 -0.31 25.11 2.41
C ASP A 5 -0.84 24.65 1.05
N LEU A 6 -1.09 23.35 0.88
CA LEU A 6 -1.63 22.77 -0.35
C LEU A 6 -3.04 23.32 -0.65
N LYS A 7 -3.93 23.33 0.35
CA LYS A 7 -5.28 23.91 0.19
C LYS A 7 -5.22 25.38 -0.22
N THR A 8 -4.32 26.14 0.39
CA THR A 8 -4.11 27.56 0.08
C THR A 8 -3.68 27.73 -1.37
N GLN A 9 -2.67 26.99 -1.82
CA GLN A 9 -2.22 27.05 -3.22
C GLN A 9 -3.29 26.64 -4.23
N ILE A 10 -4.11 25.64 -3.92
CA ILE A 10 -5.24 25.24 -4.78
C ILE A 10 -6.30 26.34 -4.85
N ALA A 11 -6.66 26.94 -3.71
CA ALA A 11 -7.63 28.04 -3.65
C ALA A 11 -7.15 29.27 -4.45
N ASP A 12 -5.86 29.61 -4.31
CA ASP A 12 -5.20 30.69 -5.02
C ASP A 12 -5.16 30.41 -6.53
N PHE A 13 -4.81 29.18 -6.93
CA PHE A 13 -4.81 28.76 -8.33
C PHE A 13 -6.20 28.87 -8.96
N LEU A 14 -7.24 28.43 -8.25
CA LEU A 14 -8.62 28.49 -8.73
C LEU A 14 -9.22 29.91 -8.65
N ASN A 15 -8.55 30.86 -7.96
CA ASN A 15 -9.08 32.18 -7.64
C ASN A 15 -10.49 32.13 -7.00
N ARG A 16 -10.74 31.13 -6.14
CA ARG A 16 -12.06 30.83 -5.56
C ARG A 16 -11.95 30.44 -4.09
N SER A 17 -12.17 31.42 -3.20
CA SER A 17 -12.13 31.24 -1.74
C SER A 17 -13.44 30.70 -1.12
N ASP A 18 -14.54 30.67 -1.88
CA ASP A 18 -15.82 30.12 -1.43
C ASP A 18 -15.85 28.59 -1.42
N LEU A 19 -14.90 27.94 -2.11
CA LEU A 19 -14.78 26.49 -2.21
C LEU A 19 -13.89 25.86 -1.14
N THR A 20 -13.33 26.63 -0.20
CA THR A 20 -12.38 26.12 0.81
C THR A 20 -12.92 24.93 1.60
N SER A 21 -14.22 24.92 1.94
CA SER A 21 -14.86 23.80 2.63
C SER A 21 -15.03 22.53 1.78
N LYS A 22 -14.80 22.62 0.47
CA LYS A 22 -14.93 21.51 -0.49
C LYS A 22 -13.57 20.99 -0.95
N LEU A 23 -12.48 21.72 -0.69
CA LEU A 23 -11.13 21.32 -1.11
C LEU A 23 -10.72 19.96 -0.55
N ASP A 24 -11.06 19.70 0.72
CA ASP A 24 -10.77 18.43 1.39
C ASP A 24 -11.38 17.26 0.61
N PHE A 25 -12.65 17.38 0.22
CA PHE A 25 -13.31 16.36 -0.59
C PHE A 25 -12.63 16.14 -1.95
N PHE A 26 -12.19 17.20 -2.63
CA PHE A 26 -11.49 17.06 -3.91
C PHE A 26 -10.14 16.37 -3.74
N ILE A 27 -9.40 16.70 -2.68
CA ILE A 27 -8.12 16.08 -2.38
C ILE A 27 -8.34 14.60 -2.07
N ASP A 28 -9.27 14.27 -1.16
CA ASP A 28 -9.57 12.89 -0.78
C ASP A 28 -10.04 12.05 -1.99
N ALA A 29 -10.88 12.62 -2.86
CA ALA A 29 -11.33 11.95 -4.07
C ALA A 29 -10.17 11.68 -5.05
N THR A 30 -9.25 12.64 -5.18
CA THR A 30 -8.07 12.51 -6.03
C THR A 30 -7.11 11.46 -5.47
N GLU A 31 -6.81 11.50 -4.17
CA GLU A 31 -5.99 10.49 -3.50
C GLU A 31 -6.59 9.09 -3.66
N GLY A 32 -7.91 8.96 -3.47
CA GLY A 32 -8.62 7.70 -3.69
C GLY A 32 -8.53 7.19 -5.13
N GLU A 33 -8.59 8.07 -6.13
CA GLU A 33 -8.39 7.66 -7.53
C GLU A 33 -6.95 7.23 -7.81
N LEU A 34 -5.97 8.01 -7.33
CA LEU A 34 -4.55 7.71 -7.50
C LEU A 34 -4.20 6.37 -6.86
N ASN A 35 -4.69 6.10 -5.64
CA ASN A 35 -4.47 4.82 -4.96
C ASN A 35 -5.07 3.62 -5.72
N ARG A 36 -6.18 3.82 -6.46
CA ARG A 36 -6.75 2.76 -7.30
C ARG A 36 -5.96 2.52 -8.58
N ARG A 37 -5.44 3.59 -9.21
CA ARG A 37 -4.81 3.54 -10.54
C ARG A 37 -3.31 3.27 -10.50
N LEU A 38 -2.60 3.87 -9.55
CA LEU A 38 -1.15 3.74 -9.43
C LEU A 38 -0.82 2.52 -8.57
N ARG A 39 0.07 1.68 -9.08
CA ARG A 39 0.69 0.57 -8.34
C ARG A 39 2.16 0.92 -8.20
N THR A 40 2.52 1.51 -7.07
CA THR A 40 3.91 1.90 -6.79
C THR A 40 4.57 0.92 -5.83
N LYS A 41 5.90 0.87 -5.85
CA LYS A 41 6.68 0.02 -4.95
C LYS A 41 6.46 0.38 -3.48
N ASP A 42 6.17 1.64 -3.18
CA ASP A 42 5.96 2.13 -1.81
C ASP A 42 4.64 1.62 -1.20
N MET A 43 3.72 1.11 -2.01
CA MET A 43 2.50 0.43 -1.55
C MET A 43 2.74 -1.03 -1.13
N VAL A 44 3.95 -1.57 -1.33
CA VAL A 44 4.29 -2.94 -0.92
C VAL A 44 4.64 -2.96 0.56
N VAL A 45 3.69 -3.40 1.39
CA VAL A 45 3.86 -3.53 2.84
C VAL A 45 4.01 -4.99 3.24
N ARG A 46 4.89 -5.26 4.22
CA ARG A 46 5.02 -6.59 4.83
C ARG A 46 4.11 -6.67 6.05
N ALA A 47 3.15 -7.57 6.03
CA ALA A 47 2.33 -7.92 7.18
C ALA A 47 2.73 -9.30 7.70
N THR A 48 2.73 -9.47 9.03
CA THR A 48 2.95 -10.76 9.68
C THR A 48 1.66 -11.17 10.36
N ALA A 49 1.24 -12.42 10.18
CA ALA A 49 0.05 -12.99 10.79
C ALA A 49 0.35 -14.40 11.30
N THR A 50 -0.23 -14.77 12.45
CA THR A 50 -0.08 -16.10 13.03
C THR A 50 -1.15 -17.04 12.48
N ALA A 51 -0.73 -18.16 11.89
CA ALA A 51 -1.61 -19.17 11.31
C ALA A 51 -2.13 -20.17 12.36
N ASP A 52 -3.05 -19.72 13.22
CA ASP A 52 -3.62 -20.54 14.32
C ASP A 52 -4.95 -21.23 13.96
N GLY A 53 -5.40 -21.11 12.70
CA GLY A 53 -6.67 -21.67 12.24
C GLY A 53 -6.75 -21.83 10.72
N GLN A 54 -7.91 -22.28 10.22
CA GLN A 54 -8.13 -22.52 8.79
C GLN A 54 -8.18 -21.23 7.95
N TYR A 55 -8.54 -20.10 8.56
CA TYR A 55 -8.69 -18.80 7.89
C TYR A 55 -7.86 -17.74 8.60
N LEU A 56 -7.28 -16.83 7.83
CA LEU A 56 -6.49 -15.70 8.30
C LEU A 56 -7.19 -14.39 7.96
N SER A 57 -7.10 -13.43 8.88
CA SER A 57 -7.55 -12.07 8.62
C SER A 57 -6.54 -11.34 7.74
N LEU A 58 -7.02 -10.78 6.63
CA LEU A 58 -6.20 -9.95 5.74
C LEU A 58 -6.11 -8.51 6.29
N PRO A 59 -5.02 -7.77 5.96
CA PRO A 59 -4.94 -6.34 6.26
C PRO A 59 -6.12 -5.55 5.68
N THR A 60 -6.50 -4.44 6.34
CA THR A 60 -7.66 -3.62 5.97
C THR A 60 -7.60 -3.02 4.57
N ASP A 61 -6.40 -2.76 4.04
CA ASP A 61 -6.16 -2.23 2.69
C ASP A 61 -5.49 -3.26 1.76
N TRP A 62 -5.78 -4.54 1.97
CA TRP A 62 -5.18 -5.62 1.19
C TRP A 62 -5.74 -5.67 -0.23
N LEU A 63 -4.84 -5.67 -1.22
CA LEU A 63 -5.16 -5.85 -2.63
C LEU A 63 -4.76 -7.22 -3.15
N GLU A 64 -3.48 -7.58 -2.95
CA GLU A 64 -2.91 -8.83 -3.43
C GLU A 64 -1.72 -9.25 -2.56
N ALA A 65 -1.39 -10.54 -2.59
CA ALA A 65 -0.18 -11.06 -2.00
C ALA A 65 0.88 -11.28 -3.10
N ILE A 66 2.05 -10.66 -2.95
CA ILE A 66 3.20 -10.85 -3.87
C ILE A 66 4.00 -12.10 -3.48
N ASN A 67 4.24 -12.26 -2.17
CA ASN A 67 4.95 -13.42 -1.62
C ASN A 67 4.37 -13.77 -0.25
N VAL A 68 4.26 -15.07 0.03
CA VAL A 68 3.87 -15.59 1.34
C VAL A 68 5.00 -16.49 1.81
N GLU A 69 5.53 -16.18 2.99
CA GLU A 69 6.63 -16.91 3.61
C GLU A 69 6.21 -17.35 5.01
N ILE A 70 6.54 -18.60 5.35
CA ILE A 70 6.38 -19.11 6.71
C ILE A 70 7.69 -18.79 7.43
N SER A 71 7.64 -17.84 8.36
CA SER A 71 8.81 -17.39 9.13
C SER A 71 9.11 -18.25 10.38
N SER A 72 8.30 -19.28 10.62
CA SER A 72 8.44 -20.19 11.76
C SER A 72 8.83 -21.60 11.32
N GLY A 73 9.80 -22.20 12.00
CA GLY A 73 10.30 -23.56 11.73
C GLY A 73 11.60 -23.57 10.93
N ASP A 74 12.18 -24.76 10.76
CA ASP A 74 13.37 -24.96 9.93
C ASP A 74 12.93 -25.03 8.46
N PHE A 75 13.17 -23.98 7.68
CA PHE A 75 13.01 -24.03 6.22
C PHE A 75 14.37 -24.31 5.57
N THR A 76 14.44 -25.30 4.68
CA THR A 76 15.59 -25.52 3.81
C THR A 76 15.17 -25.19 2.37
N PRO A 77 15.73 -24.15 1.74
CA PRO A 77 15.44 -23.87 0.34
C PRO A 77 15.99 -25.02 -0.51
N LEU A 78 15.15 -25.59 -1.39
CA LEU A 78 15.57 -26.62 -2.33
C LEU A 78 16.51 -25.98 -3.36
N LEU A 79 17.79 -26.29 -3.25
CA LEU A 79 18.80 -25.93 -4.24
C LEU A 79 18.93 -27.07 -5.25
N GLN A 80 18.99 -26.73 -6.54
CA GLN A 80 19.30 -27.72 -7.58
C GLN A 80 20.74 -28.20 -7.37
N GLN A 81 20.89 -29.44 -6.91
CA GLN A 81 22.19 -30.09 -6.86
C GLN A 81 22.46 -30.75 -8.22
N SER A 82 23.48 -30.27 -8.93
CA SER A 82 23.98 -30.97 -10.12
C SER A 82 24.63 -32.29 -9.69
N ILE A 83 24.46 -33.34 -10.48
CA ILE A 83 25.08 -34.65 -10.24
C ILE A 83 26.62 -34.59 -10.28
N GLU A 84 27.19 -33.52 -10.84
CA GLU A 84 28.64 -33.26 -10.90
C GLU A 84 29.22 -32.70 -9.58
N SER A 85 28.37 -32.36 -8.61
CA SER A 85 28.77 -31.84 -7.29
C SER A 85 28.75 -32.92 -6.19
N LEU A 86 28.60 -34.20 -6.56
CA LEU A 86 28.65 -35.36 -5.65
C LEU A 86 30.02 -36.02 -5.66
#